data_AF-A0A523RD73-F1
#
_entry.id   AF-A0A523RD73-F1
#
_cell.length_a   1.000
_cell.length_b   1.000
_cell.length_c   1.000
_cell.angle_alpha   90.00
_cell.angle_beta   90.00
_cell.angle_gamma   90.00
#
_symmetry.space_group_name_H-M   'P 1'
#
loop_
_entity.id
_entity.type
_entity.pdbx_description
1 polymer ?
#
loop_
_entity_poly.entity_id
_entity_poly.type
_entity_poly.pdbx_seq_one_letter_code
_entity_poly.pdbx_strand_id
1 'polypeptide(L)'
;MRRKDLRRLVYFVILIYIIATIFGFFIILNFNDEDFTFRLFFTLIPFILAIPAAYLSWGFQRRMSYIRALRSIYIEIVKTISNSIEYTFFEKPQEDKFYKVLISLESSIDHLRMIFKNKKVKFYKFKCENCQKEIYSKTSYKEIECEICEKKYIIKEIKKIEKVNLFIYPIESIKEIYKEFDRIRVDKIFNEREIVRKKLVTLWKRVRATILEEFDRVIPTKIETLALTEKDIAFIKK
;
A
#
# COMPACT_ATOMS: atom_id res chain seq x y z
N MET A 1 -9.46 -1.33 7.73
CA MET A 1 -10.57 -0.37 7.53
C MET A 1 -9.99 1.02 7.26
N ARG A 2 -10.45 1.73 6.22
CA ARG A 2 -9.91 3.07 5.90
C ARG A 2 -10.35 4.08 6.97
N ARG A 3 -9.58 5.14 7.28
CA ARG A 3 -10.05 6.23 8.20
C ARG A 3 -11.35 6.86 7.67
N LYS A 4 -11.58 6.87 6.35
CA LYS A 4 -12.82 7.36 5.70
C LYS A 4 -13.99 6.42 6.01
N ASP A 5 -13.75 5.12 5.96
CA ASP A 5 -14.78 4.14 6.34
C ASP A 5 -15.06 4.25 7.84
N LEU A 6 -14.03 4.43 8.68
CA LEU A 6 -14.22 4.64 10.12
C LEU A 6 -15.00 5.93 10.40
N ARG A 7 -14.65 7.06 9.75
CA ARG A 7 -15.43 8.30 9.86
C ARG A 7 -16.87 8.12 9.42
N ARG A 8 -17.12 7.44 8.29
CA ARG A 8 -18.48 7.10 7.84
C ARG A 8 -19.22 6.24 8.87
N LEU A 9 -18.54 5.27 9.48
CA LEU A 9 -19.10 4.44 10.53
C LEU A 9 -19.45 5.28 11.76
N VAL A 10 -18.56 6.18 12.21
CA VAL A 10 -18.84 7.09 13.33
C VAL A 10 -20.04 8.00 13.00
N TYR A 11 -20.08 8.61 11.82
CA TYR A 11 -21.24 9.43 11.42
C TYR A 11 -22.52 8.62 11.32
N PHE A 12 -22.46 7.38 10.86
CA PHE A 12 -23.60 6.48 10.83
C PHE A 12 -24.12 6.16 12.25
N VAL A 13 -23.21 5.89 13.20
CA VAL A 13 -23.57 5.69 14.61
C VAL A 13 -24.20 6.94 15.21
N ILE A 14 -23.63 8.13 14.95
CA ILE A 14 -24.22 9.41 15.37
C ILE A 14 -25.63 9.58 14.79
N LEU A 15 -25.82 9.27 13.50
CA LEU A 15 -27.12 9.35 12.86
C LEU A 15 -28.15 8.42 13.51
N ILE A 16 -27.78 7.18 13.86
CA ILE A 16 -28.66 6.26 14.59
C ILE A 16 -29.09 6.87 15.92
N TYR A 17 -28.16 7.46 16.68
CA TYR A 17 -28.51 8.10 17.95
C TYR A 17 -29.42 9.30 17.76
N ILE A 18 -29.22 10.13 16.73
CA ILE A 18 -30.12 11.24 16.42
C ILE A 18 -31.53 10.73 16.12
N ILE A 19 -31.67 9.70 15.27
CA ILE A 19 -32.96 9.10 14.93
C ILE A 19 -33.64 8.51 16.18
N ALA A 20 -32.88 7.79 17.01
CA ALA A 20 -33.40 7.21 18.25
C ALA A 20 -33.90 8.28 19.23
N THR A 21 -33.19 9.40 19.36
CA THR A 21 -33.61 10.53 20.19
C THR A 21 -34.87 11.20 19.66
N ILE A 22 -34.96 11.44 18.34
CA ILE A 22 -36.17 12.02 17.71
C ILE A 22 -37.36 11.07 17.90
N PHE A 23 -37.15 9.77 17.72
CA PHE A 23 -38.19 8.76 17.90
C PHE A 23 -38.65 8.67 19.36
N GLY A 24 -37.72 8.68 20.31
CA GLY A 24 -38.04 8.72 21.74
C GLY A 24 -38.87 9.97 22.10
N PHE A 25 -38.48 11.14 21.58
CA PHE A 25 -39.23 12.38 21.77
C PHE A 25 -40.63 12.31 21.13
N PHE A 26 -40.75 11.73 19.94
CA PHE A 26 -42.03 11.54 19.26
C PHE A 26 -42.98 10.63 20.06
N ILE A 27 -42.49 9.53 20.64
CA ILE A 27 -43.30 8.65 21.49
C ILE A 27 -43.82 9.44 22.71
N ILE A 28 -42.93 10.18 23.38
CA ILE A 28 -43.29 10.97 24.57
C ILE A 28 -44.40 11.98 24.28
N LEU A 29 -44.42 12.59 23.09
CA LEU A 29 -45.44 13.59 22.74
C LEU A 29 -46.78 13.01 22.30
N ASN A 30 -46.84 11.77 21.79
CA ASN A 30 -48.05 11.22 21.18
C ASN A 30 -48.78 10.20 22.06
N PHE A 31 -48.13 9.64 23.08
CA PHE A 31 -48.71 8.61 23.96
C PHE A 31 -48.88 9.14 25.39
N ASN A 32 -50.12 9.17 25.88
CA ASN A 32 -50.46 9.63 27.24
C ASN A 32 -50.30 8.56 28.33
N ASP A 33 -50.07 7.30 27.95
CA ASP A 33 -49.84 6.22 28.91
C ASP A 33 -48.36 6.23 29.35
N GLU A 34 -48.12 6.81 30.53
CA GLU A 34 -46.79 6.95 31.12
C GLU A 34 -46.12 5.59 31.38
N ASP A 35 -46.88 4.61 31.85
CA ASP A 35 -46.38 3.28 32.21
C ASP A 35 -45.93 2.50 30.98
N PHE A 36 -46.74 2.54 29.91
CA PHE A 36 -46.38 1.89 28.65
C PHE A 36 -45.13 2.54 28.03
N THR A 37 -45.10 3.88 27.97
CA THR A 37 -44.00 4.64 27.38
C THR A 37 -42.68 4.39 28.11
N PHE A 38 -42.71 4.38 29.44
CA PHE A 38 -41.55 4.10 30.27
C PHE A 38 -40.99 2.69 30.03
N ARG A 39 -41.86 1.66 30.06
CA ARG A 39 -41.45 0.26 29.83
C ARG A 39 -40.85 0.06 28.44
N LEU A 40 -41.47 0.64 27.41
CA LEU A 40 -40.98 0.54 26.03
C LEU A 40 -39.59 1.18 25.91
N PHE A 41 -39.41 2.39 26.44
CA PHE A 41 -38.14 3.10 26.38
C PHE A 41 -37.02 2.34 27.11
N PHE A 42 -37.27 1.91 28.36
CA PHE A 42 -36.30 1.13 29.14
C PHE A 42 -35.91 -0.19 28.47
N THR A 43 -36.85 -0.84 27.79
CA THR A 43 -36.57 -2.08 27.06
C THR A 43 -35.73 -1.84 25.80
N LEU A 44 -35.91 -0.71 25.13
CA LEU A 44 -35.19 -0.38 23.88
C LEU A 44 -33.80 0.23 24.12
N ILE A 45 -33.58 0.95 25.23
CA ILE A 45 -32.30 1.61 25.55
C ILE A 45 -31.09 0.68 25.39
N PRO A 46 -31.08 -0.55 25.98
CA PRO A 46 -29.94 -1.45 25.84
C PRO A 46 -29.60 -1.77 24.38
N PHE A 47 -30.59 -1.94 23.52
CA PHE A 47 -30.37 -2.24 22.10
C PHE A 47 -29.86 -1.02 21.33
N ILE A 48 -30.44 0.16 21.59
CA ILE A 48 -30.03 1.43 21.00
C ILE A 48 -28.58 1.75 21.36
N LEU A 49 -28.15 1.43 22.58
CA LEU A 49 -26.77 1.66 23.02
C LEU A 49 -25.82 0.55 22.55
N ALA A 50 -26.18 -0.72 22.73
CA ALA A 50 -25.27 -1.85 22.53
C ALA A 50 -24.93 -2.10 21.06
N ILE A 51 -25.91 -2.01 20.15
CA ILE A 51 -25.69 -2.34 18.72
C ILE A 51 -24.69 -1.35 18.07
N PRO A 52 -24.89 -0.02 18.15
CA PRO A 52 -23.95 0.92 17.57
C PRO A 52 -22.57 0.90 18.26
N ALA A 53 -22.55 0.71 19.59
CA ALA A 53 -21.30 0.56 20.34
C ALA A 53 -20.50 -0.67 19.91
N ALA A 54 -21.15 -1.83 19.75
CA ALA A 54 -20.52 -3.05 19.26
C ALA A 54 -19.98 -2.87 17.83
N TYR A 55 -20.76 -2.25 16.95
CA TYR A 55 -20.34 -2.00 15.57
C TYR A 55 -19.15 -1.02 15.48
N LEU A 56 -19.16 0.03 16.31
CA LEU A 56 -18.07 0.97 16.45
C LEU A 56 -16.80 0.28 16.99
N SER A 57 -16.94 -0.51 18.05
CA SER A 57 -15.85 -1.31 18.63
C SER A 57 -15.21 -2.23 17.58
N TRP A 58 -16.01 -2.97 16.81
CA TRP A 58 -15.52 -3.80 15.71
C TRP A 58 -14.72 -3.01 14.66
N GLY A 59 -15.21 -1.82 14.28
CA GLY A 59 -14.53 -0.94 13.34
C GLY A 59 -13.16 -0.47 13.85
N PHE A 60 -13.08 -0.07 15.13
CA PHE A 60 -11.83 0.31 15.78
C PHE A 60 -10.87 -0.87 15.94
N GLN A 61 -11.36 -2.04 16.36
CA GLN A 61 -10.56 -3.26 16.49
C GLN A 61 -9.92 -3.67 15.15
N ARG A 62 -10.68 -3.65 14.05
CA ARG A 62 -10.15 -3.91 12.71
C ARG A 62 -9.07 -2.92 12.29
N ARG A 63 -9.25 -1.63 12.61
CA ARG A 63 -8.25 -0.60 12.32
C ARG A 63 -6.98 -0.81 13.14
N MET A 64 -7.11 -1.08 14.44
CA MET A 64 -5.98 -1.32 15.33
C MET A 64 -5.17 -2.53 14.90
N SER A 65 -5.85 -3.62 14.52
CA SER A 65 -5.22 -4.84 14.00
C SER A 65 -4.39 -4.57 12.74
N TYR A 66 -4.93 -3.80 11.79
CA TYR A 66 -4.20 -3.37 10.59
C TYR A 66 -2.96 -2.54 10.93
N ILE A 67 -3.08 -1.55 11.82
CA ILE A 67 -1.94 -0.69 12.21
C ILE A 67 -0.86 -1.52 12.92
N ARG A 68 -1.23 -2.46 13.78
CA ARG A 68 -0.29 -3.36 14.46
C ARG A 68 0.47 -4.23 13.44
N ALA A 69 -0.24 -4.83 12.49
CA ALA A 69 0.38 -5.63 11.43
C ALA A 69 1.35 -4.78 10.59
N LEU A 70 0.94 -3.57 10.21
CA LEU A 70 1.80 -2.65 9.44
C LEU A 70 3.05 -2.23 10.22
N ARG A 71 2.95 -1.99 11.54
CA ARG A 71 4.10 -1.69 12.40
C ARG A 71 5.08 -2.86 12.50
N SER A 72 4.57 -4.07 12.67
CA SER A 72 5.39 -5.28 12.72
C SER A 72 6.21 -5.43 11.43
N ILE A 73 5.53 -5.35 10.29
CA ILE A 73 6.18 -5.49 8.98
C ILE A 73 7.15 -4.33 8.71
N TYR A 74 6.82 -3.11 9.13
CA TYR A 74 7.75 -1.98 9.00
C TYR A 74 9.08 -2.24 9.73
N ILE A 75 9.04 -2.77 10.96
CA ILE A 75 10.25 -3.08 11.73
C ILE A 75 11.10 -4.14 11.01
N GLU A 76 10.46 -5.20 10.49
CA GLU A 76 11.14 -6.26 9.73
C GLU A 76 11.78 -5.73 8.44
N ILE A 77 11.07 -4.86 7.70
CA ILE A 77 11.61 -4.26 6.48
C ILE A 77 12.80 -3.36 6.82
N VAL A 78 12.70 -2.51 7.85
CA VAL A 78 13.82 -1.66 8.27
C VAL A 78 15.07 -2.51 8.55
N LYS A 79 14.92 -3.62 9.28
CA LYS A 79 16.02 -4.54 9.58
C LYS A 79 16.57 -5.18 8.30
N THR A 80 15.69 -5.70 7.44
CA THR A 80 16.07 -6.33 6.17
C THR A 80 16.87 -5.38 5.29
N ILE A 81 16.37 -4.16 5.08
CA ILE A 81 17.00 -3.15 4.24
C ILE A 81 18.32 -2.66 4.85
N SER A 82 18.38 -2.51 6.18
CA SER A 82 19.62 -2.19 6.88
C SER A 82 20.68 -3.26 6.62
N ASN A 83 20.33 -4.54 6.75
CA ASN A 83 21.23 -5.66 6.48
C ASN A 83 21.65 -5.69 5.00
N SER A 84 20.74 -5.39 4.07
CA SER A 84 21.06 -5.27 2.64
C SER A 84 22.06 -4.15 2.38
N ILE A 85 21.90 -3.00 3.02
CA ILE A 85 22.85 -1.88 2.89
C ILE A 85 24.19 -2.25 3.51
N GLU A 86 24.19 -2.84 4.72
CA GLU A 86 25.41 -3.32 5.40
C GLU A 86 26.18 -4.32 4.52
N TYR A 87 25.47 -5.22 3.83
CA TYR A 87 26.08 -6.19 2.93
C TYR A 87 26.96 -5.53 1.87
N THR A 88 26.58 -4.34 1.37
CA THR A 88 27.35 -3.59 0.36
C THR A 88 28.69 -3.07 0.86
N PHE A 89 28.99 -3.17 2.15
CA PHE A 89 30.29 -2.77 2.72
C PHE A 89 31.30 -3.91 2.78
N PHE A 90 30.88 -5.18 2.70
CA PHE A 90 31.82 -6.30 2.71
C PHE A 90 32.59 -6.39 1.39
N GLU A 91 33.91 -6.57 1.48
CA GLU A 91 34.77 -6.85 0.33
C GLU A 91 34.69 -8.32 -0.09
N LYS A 92 34.66 -9.21 0.90
CA LYS A 92 34.56 -10.66 0.73
C LYS A 92 33.42 -11.18 1.61
N PRO A 93 32.16 -11.05 1.15
CA PRO A 93 31.01 -11.47 1.93
C PRO A 93 30.99 -13.00 2.07
N GLN A 94 30.58 -13.46 3.25
CA GLN A 94 30.29 -14.88 3.47
C GLN A 94 28.99 -15.27 2.78
N GLU A 95 28.96 -16.46 2.20
CA GLU A 95 27.80 -17.02 1.50
C GLU A 95 26.53 -17.05 2.37
N ASP A 96 26.67 -17.42 3.64
CA ASP A 96 25.55 -17.44 4.59
C ASP A 96 24.90 -16.06 4.77
N LYS A 97 25.72 -14.99 4.78
CA LYS A 97 25.22 -13.62 4.91
C LYS A 97 24.44 -13.21 3.66
N PHE A 98 24.88 -13.63 2.48
CA PHE A 98 24.19 -13.35 1.23
C PHE A 98 22.79 -13.97 1.22
N TYR A 99 22.70 -15.28 1.48
CA TYR A 99 21.41 -15.98 1.47
C TYR A 99 20.47 -15.44 2.55
N LYS A 100 21.00 -15.11 3.74
CA LYS A 100 20.21 -14.48 4.80
C LYS A 100 19.58 -13.16 4.35
N VAL A 101 20.32 -12.32 3.63
CA VAL A 101 19.78 -11.07 3.08
C VAL A 101 18.73 -11.35 2.00
N LEU A 102 19.01 -12.27 1.09
CA LEU A 102 18.11 -12.63 -0.02
C LEU A 102 16.76 -13.17 0.50
N ILE A 103 16.79 -14.12 1.44
CA ILE A 103 15.60 -14.70 2.08
C ILE A 103 14.83 -13.63 2.86
N SER A 104 15.53 -12.73 3.57
CA SER A 104 14.88 -11.66 4.33
C SER A 104 14.16 -10.67 3.40
N LEU A 105 14.74 -10.37 2.23
CA LEU A 105 14.12 -9.53 1.20
C LEU A 105 12.88 -10.19 0.60
N GLU A 106 12.95 -11.48 0.26
CA GLU A 106 11.83 -12.26 -0.25
C GLU A 106 10.68 -12.33 0.76
N SER A 107 10.97 -12.68 2.02
CA SER A 107 9.99 -12.69 3.10
C SER A 107 9.35 -11.31 3.30
N SER A 108 10.15 -10.24 3.25
CA SER A 108 9.63 -8.86 3.34
C SER A 108 8.69 -8.52 2.17
N ILE A 109 8.98 -9.00 0.96
CA ILE A 109 8.11 -8.83 -0.22
C ILE A 109 6.77 -9.53 0.02
N ASP A 110 6.77 -10.76 0.51
CA ASP A 110 5.54 -11.53 0.72
C ASP A 110 4.71 -10.98 1.88
N HIS A 111 5.36 -10.56 2.97
CA HIS A 111 4.71 -9.83 4.07
C HIS A 111 4.00 -8.56 3.59
N LEU A 112 4.66 -7.80 2.69
CA LEU A 112 4.03 -6.65 2.06
C LEU A 112 2.84 -7.05 1.18
N ARG A 113 2.94 -8.13 0.40
CA ARG A 113 1.83 -8.62 -0.43
C ARG A 113 0.61 -9.05 0.39
N MET A 114 0.83 -9.61 1.58
CA MET A 114 -0.26 -10.00 2.49
C MET A 114 -1.03 -8.80 3.04
N ILE A 115 -0.35 -7.69 3.34
CA ILE A 115 -0.99 -6.45 3.82
C ILE A 115 -1.61 -5.64 2.68
N PHE A 116 -0.87 -5.50 1.58
CA PHE A 116 -1.22 -4.59 0.51
C PHE A 116 -1.95 -5.29 -0.61
N LYS A 117 -3.21 -4.90 -0.82
CA LYS A 117 -3.98 -5.35 -1.99
C LYS A 117 -3.40 -4.77 -3.26
N ASN A 118 -3.33 -5.61 -4.29
CA ASN A 118 -3.09 -5.18 -5.66
C ASN A 118 -4.09 -4.11 -6.09
N LYS A 119 -3.57 -3.06 -6.72
CA LYS A 119 -4.37 -1.94 -7.22
C LYS A 119 -4.43 -1.96 -8.72
N LYS A 120 -5.64 -1.87 -9.27
CA LYS A 120 -5.84 -1.62 -10.69
C LYS A 120 -5.47 -0.17 -10.99
N VAL A 121 -4.53 0.02 -11.90
CA VAL A 121 -3.99 1.32 -12.31
C VAL A 121 -4.03 1.40 -13.83
N LYS A 122 -4.34 2.59 -14.34
CA LYS A 122 -4.29 2.87 -15.76
C LYS A 122 -2.87 3.27 -16.16
N PHE A 123 -2.36 2.60 -17.19
CA PHE A 123 -1.09 2.88 -17.83
C PHE A 123 -1.31 3.24 -19.30
N TYR A 124 -0.45 4.09 -19.81
CA TYR A 124 -0.21 4.29 -21.23
C TYR A 124 0.86 3.29 -21.67
N LYS A 125 0.54 2.51 -22.69
CA LYS A 125 1.43 1.58 -23.37
C LYS A 125 1.75 2.15 -24.76
N PHE A 126 3.03 2.23 -25.10
CA PHE A 126 3.50 2.62 -26.43
C PHE A 126 4.85 1.94 -26.73
N LYS A 127 5.25 1.89 -28.00
CA LYS A 127 6.57 1.37 -28.40
C LYS A 127 7.55 2.52 -28.57
N CYS A 128 8.77 2.33 -28.07
CA CYS A 128 9.88 3.24 -28.30
C CYS A 128 10.18 3.30 -29.80
N GLU A 129 10.23 4.50 -30.39
CA GLU A 129 10.56 4.66 -31.81
C GLU A 129 11.96 4.16 -32.16
N ASN A 130 12.92 4.31 -31.23
CA ASN A 130 14.31 3.97 -31.48
C ASN A 130 14.60 2.48 -31.25
N CYS A 131 14.15 1.92 -30.13
CA CYS A 131 14.48 0.54 -29.74
C CYS A 131 13.31 -0.44 -29.83
N GLN A 132 12.14 -0.01 -30.31
CA GLN A 132 10.91 -0.82 -30.50
C GLN A 132 10.34 -1.51 -29.25
N LYS A 133 10.95 -1.34 -28.07
CA LYS A 133 10.50 -1.89 -26.79
C LYS A 133 9.19 -1.24 -26.32
N GLU A 134 8.30 -2.03 -25.72
CA GLU A 134 7.10 -1.50 -25.08
C GLU A 134 7.45 -0.75 -23.78
N ILE A 135 6.94 0.46 -23.65
CA ILE A 135 7.09 1.34 -22.49
C ILE A 135 5.73 1.52 -21.85
N TYR A 136 5.69 1.42 -20.52
CA TYR A 136 4.47 1.59 -19.73
C TYR A 136 4.64 2.75 -18.76
N SER A 137 3.79 3.76 -18.93
CA SER A 137 3.79 4.94 -18.07
C SER A 137 2.46 5.14 -17.39
N LYS A 138 2.49 5.57 -16.13
CA LYS A 138 1.27 5.99 -15.45
C LYS A 138 0.66 7.19 -16.17
N THR A 139 -0.67 7.25 -16.20
CA THR A 139 -1.38 8.32 -16.92
C THR A 139 -1.15 9.73 -16.38
N SER A 140 -0.53 9.86 -15.21
CA SER A 140 -0.26 11.14 -14.54
C SER A 140 1.03 11.84 -14.97
N TYR A 141 1.92 11.17 -15.71
CA TYR A 141 3.20 11.78 -16.11
C TYR A 141 3.06 12.65 -17.36
N LYS A 142 3.94 13.64 -17.50
CA LYS A 142 4.06 14.46 -18.71
C LYS A 142 5.15 13.94 -19.63
N GLU A 143 6.24 13.44 -19.04
CA GLU A 143 7.45 13.00 -19.72
C GLU A 143 7.90 11.64 -19.17
N ILE A 144 8.46 10.80 -20.04
CA ILE A 144 9.03 9.49 -19.71
C ILE A 144 10.32 9.33 -20.49
N GLU A 145 11.30 8.66 -19.91
CA GLU A 145 12.56 8.31 -20.56
C GLU A 145 12.58 6.80 -20.85
N CYS A 146 13.01 6.42 -22.05
CA CYS A 146 13.20 5.02 -22.38
C CYS A 146 14.43 4.46 -21.67
N GLU A 147 14.27 3.40 -20.89
CA GLU A 147 15.39 2.80 -20.14
C GLU A 147 16.49 2.17 -21.00
N ILE A 148 16.22 1.87 -22.27
CA ILE A 148 17.22 1.25 -23.16
C ILE A 148 18.03 2.30 -23.91
N CYS A 149 17.36 3.32 -24.46
CA CYS A 149 18.00 4.28 -25.36
C CYS A 149 17.99 5.71 -24.83
N GLU A 150 17.52 5.93 -23.60
CA GLU A 150 17.51 7.22 -22.89
C GLU A 150 16.76 8.36 -23.63
N LYS A 151 16.01 8.01 -24.68
CA LYS A 151 15.19 8.99 -25.41
C LYS A 151 14.02 9.40 -24.53
N LYS A 152 13.87 10.71 -24.33
CA LYS A 152 12.74 11.32 -23.63
C LYS A 152 11.53 11.44 -24.56
N TYR A 153 10.37 11.13 -24.02
CA TYR A 153 9.07 11.14 -24.69
C TYR A 153 8.10 12.02 -23.92
N ILE A 154 7.54 13.03 -24.59
CA ILE A 154 6.43 13.82 -24.08
C ILE A 154 5.14 13.06 -24.39
N ILE A 155 4.39 12.62 -23.37
CA ILE A 155 3.23 11.73 -23.54
C ILE A 155 2.19 12.30 -24.49
N LYS A 156 2.02 13.63 -24.51
CA LYS A 156 1.05 14.31 -25.39
C LYS A 156 1.38 14.20 -26.87
N GLU A 157 2.64 13.94 -27.23
CA GLU A 157 3.12 13.93 -28.61
C GLU A 157 3.10 12.53 -29.24
N ILE A 158 2.89 11.49 -28.44
CA ILE A 158 2.94 10.10 -28.90
C ILE A 158 1.63 9.77 -29.66
N LYS A 159 1.75 9.54 -30.98
CA LYS A 159 0.60 9.29 -31.86
C LYS A 159 -0.19 8.01 -31.54
N LYS A 160 0.46 6.96 -31.04
CA LYS A 160 -0.14 5.64 -30.77
C LYS A 160 0.04 5.27 -29.30
N ILE A 161 -0.92 5.65 -28.46
CA ILE A 161 -0.97 5.29 -27.04
C ILE A 161 -2.16 4.36 -26.79
N GLU A 162 -1.89 3.18 -26.26
CA GLU A 162 -2.91 2.25 -25.77
C GLU A 162 -3.10 2.43 -24.25
N LYS A 163 -4.35 2.48 -23.77
CA LYS A 163 -4.65 2.53 -22.33
C LYS A 163 -4.83 1.11 -21.78
N VAL A 164 -3.91 0.66 -20.94
CA VAL A 164 -3.94 -0.67 -20.32
C VAL A 164 -4.22 -0.54 -18.83
N ASN A 165 -5.03 -1.45 -18.29
CA ASN A 165 -5.19 -1.56 -16.84
C ASN A 165 -4.26 -2.65 -16.31
N LEU A 166 -3.35 -2.29 -15.40
CA LEU A 166 -2.43 -3.22 -14.77
C LEU A 166 -2.69 -3.27 -13.26
N PHE A 167 -2.51 -4.45 -12.67
CA PHE A 167 -2.53 -4.61 -11.22
C PHE A 167 -1.11 -4.45 -10.68
N ILE A 168 -0.89 -3.47 -9.81
CA ILE A 168 0.43 -3.20 -9.25
C ILE A 168 0.37 -3.21 -7.74
N TYR A 169 1.41 -3.77 -7.13
CA TYR A 169 1.66 -3.65 -5.71
C TYR A 169 2.09 -2.23 -5.35
N PRO A 170 1.59 -1.65 -4.24
CA PRO A 170 1.94 -0.29 -3.83
C PRO A 170 3.43 -0.03 -3.65
N ILE A 171 4.20 -1.04 -3.23
CA ILE A 171 5.61 -0.94 -2.85
C ILE A 171 6.41 -1.90 -3.74
N GLU A 172 6.90 -1.39 -4.87
CA GLU A 172 7.64 -2.18 -5.86
C GLU A 172 9.15 -2.02 -5.68
N SER A 173 9.63 -0.94 -5.06
CA SER A 173 11.07 -0.69 -4.89
C SER A 173 11.78 -1.75 -4.07
N ILE A 174 11.10 -2.44 -3.16
CA ILE A 174 11.71 -3.55 -2.41
C ILE A 174 12.07 -4.73 -3.33
N LYS A 175 11.30 -4.95 -4.41
CA LYS A 175 11.64 -5.95 -5.42
C LYS A 175 12.80 -5.49 -6.28
N GLU A 176 12.92 -4.19 -6.55
CA GLU A 176 14.11 -3.63 -7.21
C GLU A 176 15.37 -3.86 -6.37
N ILE A 177 15.27 -3.72 -5.04
CA ILE A 177 16.37 -4.07 -4.13
C ILE A 177 16.70 -5.56 -4.23
N TYR A 178 15.69 -6.44 -4.17
CA TYR A 178 15.88 -7.88 -4.36
C TYR A 178 16.56 -8.21 -5.69
N LYS A 179 16.15 -7.57 -6.80
CA LYS A 179 16.74 -7.77 -8.13
C LYS A 179 18.23 -7.40 -8.16
N GLU A 180 18.68 -6.39 -7.41
CA GLU A 180 20.12 -6.09 -7.34
C GLU A 180 20.90 -7.22 -6.67
N PHE A 181 20.36 -7.83 -5.62
CA PHE A 181 20.98 -9.01 -4.99
C PHE A 181 20.91 -10.24 -5.90
N ASP A 182 19.81 -10.41 -6.63
CA ASP A 182 19.65 -11.53 -7.55
C ASP A 182 20.66 -11.51 -8.70
N ARG A 183 21.03 -10.32 -9.18
CA ARG A 183 22.06 -10.14 -10.23
C ARG A 183 23.43 -10.66 -9.81
N ILE A 184 23.77 -10.55 -8.53
CA ILE A 184 25.05 -11.02 -7.99
C ILE A 184 24.91 -12.40 -7.35
N ARG A 185 23.86 -13.18 -7.65
CA ARG A 185 23.62 -14.48 -7.01
C ARG A 185 24.79 -15.47 -7.18
N VAL A 186 25.50 -15.39 -8.31
CA VAL A 186 26.66 -16.25 -8.61
C VAL A 186 27.91 -15.75 -7.89
N ASP A 187 28.32 -14.51 -8.18
CA ASP A 187 29.59 -13.96 -7.69
C ASP A 187 29.53 -13.49 -6.24
N LYS A 188 28.31 -13.21 -5.74
CA LYS A 188 27.98 -12.69 -4.41
C LYS A 188 28.66 -11.36 -4.05
N ILE A 189 29.34 -10.73 -5.02
CA ILE A 189 30.11 -9.50 -4.87
C ILE A 189 29.53 -8.45 -5.83
N PHE A 190 29.34 -7.23 -5.32
CA PHE A 190 29.01 -6.09 -6.18
C PHE A 190 30.29 -5.46 -6.72
N ASN A 191 30.40 -5.31 -8.05
CA ASN A 191 31.52 -4.61 -8.68
C ASN A 191 31.49 -3.10 -8.33
N GLU A 192 30.30 -2.49 -8.36
CA GLU A 192 30.09 -1.06 -8.13
C GLU A 192 29.39 -0.78 -6.79
N ARG A 193 30.00 -1.20 -5.69
CA ARG A 193 29.41 -1.15 -4.34
C ARG A 193 28.80 0.20 -3.96
N GLU A 194 29.49 1.30 -4.26
CA GLU A 194 29.02 2.64 -3.91
C GLU A 194 27.76 3.05 -4.69
N ILE A 195 27.72 2.75 -6.00
CA ILE A 195 26.58 3.05 -6.88
C ILE A 195 25.37 2.24 -6.43
N VAL A 196 25.56 0.94 -6.21
CA VAL A 196 24.52 0.04 -5.69
C VAL A 196 24.00 0.55 -4.35
N ARG A 197 24.88 0.92 -3.40
CA ARG A 197 24.47 1.45 -2.09
C ARG A 197 23.63 2.71 -2.20
N LYS A 198 24.05 3.69 -3.03
CA LYS A 198 23.27 4.91 -3.29
C LYS A 198 21.88 4.57 -3.86
N LYS A 199 21.81 3.59 -4.78
CA LYS A 199 20.56 3.08 -5.34
C LYS A 199 19.68 2.44 -4.27
N LEU A 200 20.21 1.54 -3.44
CA LEU A 200 19.47 0.89 -2.34
C LEU A 200 18.92 1.90 -1.34
N VAL A 201 19.71 2.91 -0.95
CA VAL A 201 19.27 3.99 -0.05
C VAL A 201 18.13 4.80 -0.68
N THR A 202 18.22 5.08 -1.98
CA THR A 202 17.17 5.81 -2.71
C THR A 202 15.87 5.01 -2.79
N LEU A 203 15.96 3.72 -3.13
CA LEU A 203 14.82 2.80 -3.13
C LEU A 203 14.21 2.68 -1.73
N TRP A 204 15.05 2.56 -0.70
CA TRP A 204 14.60 2.52 0.70
C TRP A 204 13.83 3.80 1.10
N LYS A 205 14.33 4.98 0.75
CA LYS A 205 13.64 6.24 1.04
C LYS A 205 12.23 6.26 0.43
N ARG A 206 12.05 5.69 -0.77
CA ARG A 206 10.74 5.59 -1.43
C ARG A 206 9.83 4.57 -0.74
N VAL A 207 10.35 3.40 -0.36
CA VAL A 207 9.60 2.38 0.41
C VAL A 207 9.15 2.97 1.73
N ARG A 208 10.07 3.58 2.47
CA ARG A 208 9.83 4.23 3.76
C ARG A 208 8.78 5.33 3.63
N ALA A 209 8.92 6.24 2.67
CA ALA A 209 7.95 7.30 2.46
C ALA A 209 6.56 6.72 2.16
N THR A 210 6.47 5.67 1.34
CA THR A 210 5.21 5.00 1.03
C THR A 210 4.59 4.38 2.29
N ILE A 211 5.35 3.62 3.09
CA ILE A 211 4.83 3.01 4.33
C ILE A 211 4.48 4.06 5.40
N LEU A 212 5.29 5.11 5.57
CA LEU A 212 5.00 6.20 6.50
C LEU A 212 3.73 6.95 6.11
N GLU A 213 3.59 7.24 4.83
CA GLU A 213 2.34 7.75 4.30
C GLU A 213 1.18 6.80 4.65
N GLU A 214 1.34 5.48 4.67
CA GLU A 214 0.28 4.54 5.07
C GLU A 214 -0.08 4.58 6.57
N PHE A 215 0.87 4.89 7.46
CA PHE A 215 0.56 5.14 8.87
C PHE A 215 -0.29 6.41 9.04
N ASP A 216 0.09 7.47 8.34
CA ASP A 216 -0.58 8.77 8.39
C ASP A 216 -1.87 8.79 7.58
N ARG A 217 -1.97 7.96 6.55
CA ARG A 217 -3.08 7.97 5.61
C ARG A 217 -4.36 7.44 6.22
N VAL A 218 -5.40 7.94 5.58
CA VAL A 218 -6.76 7.44 5.64
C VAL A 218 -6.91 6.14 4.83
N ILE A 219 -6.15 5.96 3.74
CA ILE A 219 -6.29 4.86 2.76
C ILE A 219 -4.92 4.47 2.17
N PRO A 220 -4.63 3.17 1.96
CA PRO A 220 -3.59 2.75 1.05
C PRO A 220 -3.98 3.02 -0.38
N THR A 221 -3.35 3.99 -1.04
CA THR A 221 -3.64 4.38 -2.44
C THR A 221 -2.44 4.73 -3.27
N LYS A 222 -1.30 5.12 -2.66
CA LYS A 222 -0.16 5.53 -3.45
C LYS A 222 0.60 4.31 -3.92
N ILE A 223 1.00 4.35 -5.17
CA ILE A 223 1.82 3.33 -5.80
C ILE A 223 3.12 4.02 -6.07
N GLU A 224 4.17 3.43 -5.56
CA GLU A 224 5.53 3.94 -5.57
C GLU A 224 6.10 4.05 -6.99
N THR A 225 5.75 3.10 -7.87
CA THR A 225 6.33 2.98 -9.20
C THR A 225 5.87 4.11 -10.14
N LEU A 226 6.85 4.78 -10.74
CA LEU A 226 6.67 5.88 -11.70
C LEU A 226 6.44 5.34 -13.13
N ALA A 227 7.16 4.27 -13.49
CA ALA A 227 7.08 3.57 -14.78
C ALA A 227 7.23 2.05 -14.54
N LEU A 228 6.75 1.23 -15.49
CA LEU A 228 6.94 -0.21 -15.50
C LEU A 228 7.66 -0.64 -16.78
N THR A 229 8.52 -1.64 -16.68
CA THR A 229 9.16 -2.29 -17.83
C THR A 229 8.37 -3.50 -18.31
N GLU A 230 8.65 -3.97 -19.53
CA GLU A 230 8.15 -5.27 -20.00
C GLU A 230 8.49 -6.42 -19.04
N LYS A 231 9.68 -6.40 -18.42
CA LYS A 231 10.09 -7.41 -17.45
C LYS A 231 9.21 -7.37 -16.19
N ASP A 232 8.86 -6.17 -15.73
CA ASP A 232 7.97 -6.01 -14.58
C ASP A 232 6.56 -6.51 -14.91
N ILE A 233 6.11 -6.32 -16.14
CA ILE A 233 4.77 -6.72 -16.57
C ILE A 233 4.67 -8.22 -16.81
N ALA A 234 5.71 -8.84 -17.35
CA ALA A 234 5.79 -10.30 -17.46
C ALA A 234 5.65 -10.95 -16.08
N PHE A 235 6.16 -10.29 -15.03
CA PHE A 235 6.03 -10.75 -13.65
C PHE A 235 4.65 -10.46 -13.04
N ILE A 236 4.01 -9.34 -13.39
CA ILE A 236 2.65 -9.00 -12.94
C ILE A 236 1.58 -9.92 -13.55
N LYS A 237 1.80 -10.39 -14.79
CA LYS A 237 0.85 -11.28 -15.50
C LYS A 237 0.89 -12.74 -15.02
N LYS A 238 1.90 -13.13 -14.26
CA LYS A 238 1.98 -14.45 -13.61
C LYS A 238 1.28 -14.41 -12.27
#